data_AF-A0A842L5N3-F1
#
_entry.id   AF-A0A842L5N3-F1
#
_cell.length_a   1.000
_cell.length_b   1.000
_cell.length_c   1.000
_cell.angle_alpha   90.00
_cell.angle_beta   90.00
_cell.angle_gamma   90.00
#
_symmetry.space_group_name_H-M   'P 1'
#
loop_
_entity.id
_entity.type
_entity.pdbx_description
1 polymer ?
#
loop_
_entity_poly.entity_id
_entity_poly.type
_entity_poly.pdbx_seq_one_letter_code
_entity_poly.pdbx_strand_id
1 'polypeptide(L)'
;SEIIKAESEIAEDMNIDPDYLIIDVPEYPAFDEMKTQVDSGDSIVKLSDISSLVRALRDARFNHADLCIYTLAEESEKFKNFNFYDYLDLPRKIKRHEKQLRLTAPN
;
A
#
# COMPACT_ATOMS: atom_id res chain seq x y z
N SER A 1 -19.47 7.38 0.39
CA SER A 1 -17.99 7.29 0.57
C SER A 1 -17.36 7.58 -0.78
N GLU A 2 -16.17 8.20 -0.81
CA GLU A 2 -15.41 8.40 -2.06
C GLU A 2 -15.13 7.07 -2.77
N ILE A 3 -14.84 6.02 -1.99
CA ILE A 3 -14.62 4.66 -2.48
C ILE A 3 -15.84 4.11 -3.23
N ILE A 4 -17.04 4.22 -2.66
CA ILE A 4 -18.30 3.72 -3.28
C ILE A 4 -18.58 4.42 -4.63
N LYS A 5 -18.22 5.71 -4.73
CA LYS A 5 -18.35 6.46 -5.98
C LYS A 5 -17.38 5.92 -7.03
N ALA A 6 -16.12 5.72 -6.65
CA ALA A 6 -15.12 5.12 -7.54
C ALA A 6 -15.52 3.70 -7.97
N GLU A 7 -16.04 2.86 -7.06
CA GLU A 7 -16.54 1.52 -7.39
C GLU A 7 -17.63 1.57 -8.46
N SER A 8 -18.59 2.50 -8.30
CA SER A 8 -19.68 2.67 -9.27
C SER A 8 -19.18 3.15 -10.64
N GLU A 9 -18.25 4.11 -10.66
CA GLU A 9 -17.67 4.66 -11.90
C GLU A 9 -16.84 3.60 -12.64
N ILE A 10 -16.03 2.82 -11.91
CA ILE A 10 -15.24 1.73 -12.51
C ILE A 10 -16.16 0.63 -13.03
N ALA A 11 -17.21 0.27 -12.28
CA ALA A 11 -18.17 -0.74 -12.70
C ALA A 11 -18.88 -0.33 -14.01
N GLU A 12 -19.26 0.94 -14.14
CA GLU A 12 -19.84 1.49 -15.36
C GLU A 12 -18.84 1.44 -16.54
N ASP A 13 -17.62 1.95 -16.35
CA ASP A 13 -16.59 2.00 -17.40
C ASP A 13 -16.14 0.61 -17.87
N MET A 14 -16.07 -0.36 -16.94
CA MET A 14 -15.67 -1.73 -17.23
C MET A 14 -16.86 -2.62 -17.62
N ASN A 15 -18.08 -2.10 -17.60
CA ASN A 15 -19.32 -2.84 -17.84
C ASN A 15 -19.37 -4.12 -16.97
N ILE A 16 -19.21 -3.94 -15.66
CA ILE A 16 -19.31 -4.96 -14.61
C ILE A 16 -20.47 -4.57 -13.70
N ASP A 17 -21.17 -5.56 -13.17
CA ASP A 17 -22.21 -5.31 -12.17
C ASP A 17 -21.54 -4.77 -10.88
N PRO A 18 -21.95 -3.59 -10.38
CA PRO A 18 -21.32 -2.93 -9.23
C PRO A 18 -21.36 -3.79 -7.96
N ASP A 19 -22.29 -4.74 -7.84
CA ASP A 19 -22.34 -5.65 -6.68
C ASP A 19 -21.16 -6.64 -6.66
N TYR A 20 -20.44 -6.78 -7.78
CA TYR A 20 -19.25 -7.64 -7.93
C TYR A 20 -17.95 -6.85 -8.11
N LEU A 21 -17.92 -5.56 -7.74
CA LEU A 21 -16.71 -4.76 -7.77
C LEU A 21 -16.47 -4.11 -6.42
N ILE A 22 -15.36 -4.49 -5.78
CA ILE A 22 -14.98 -3.99 -4.47
C ILE A 22 -13.56 -3.42 -4.54
N ILE A 23 -13.39 -2.20 -4.08
CA ILE A 23 -12.07 -1.59 -3.90
C ILE A 23 -11.69 -1.70 -2.43
N ASP A 24 -10.52 -2.27 -2.18
CA ASP A 24 -9.90 -2.25 -0.85
C ASP A 24 -8.77 -1.22 -0.84
N VAL A 25 -8.98 -0.16 -0.06
CA VAL A 25 -7.97 0.86 0.23
C VAL A 25 -7.47 0.57 1.64
N PRO A 26 -6.28 -0.05 1.80
CA PRO A 26 -5.77 -0.35 3.11
C PRO A 26 -5.58 0.95 3.90
N GLU A 27 -5.97 0.94 5.17
CA GLU A 27 -5.62 2.03 6.07
C GLU A 27 -4.11 2.19 6.07
N TYR A 28 -3.67 3.44 5.92
CA TYR A 28 -2.25 3.75 6.00
C TYR A 28 -1.73 3.25 7.35
N PRO A 29 -0.72 2.35 7.38
CA PRO A 29 -0.36 1.66 8.60
C PRO A 29 -0.11 2.65 9.74
N ALA A 30 -0.90 2.56 10.80
CA ALA A 30 -0.67 3.32 12.02
C ALA A 30 0.47 2.63 12.78
N PHE A 31 1.66 3.22 12.74
CA PHE A 31 2.84 2.63 13.37
C PHE A 31 2.87 2.92 14.87
N ASP A 32 2.07 2.22 15.64
CA ASP A 32 2.08 2.39 17.09
C ASP A 32 3.41 1.95 17.72
N GLU A 33 4.10 0.95 17.14
CA GLU A 33 5.44 0.53 17.56
C GLU A 33 6.53 1.59 17.28
N MET A 34 6.28 2.54 16.36
CA MET A 34 7.19 3.68 16.10
C MET A 34 7.08 4.78 17.16
N LYS A 35 6.05 4.73 18.02
CA LYS A 35 5.93 5.62 19.18
C LYS A 35 6.63 5.03 20.40
N THR A 36 7.03 3.76 20.36
CA THR A 36 7.72 3.09 21.46
C THR A 36 9.06 3.76 21.72
N GLN A 37 9.16 4.36 22.89
CA GLN A 37 10.37 4.97 23.41
C GLN A 37 11.19 3.92 24.16
N VAL A 38 12.50 3.98 24.00
CA VAL A 38 13.47 3.11 24.68
C VAL A 38 14.52 3.96 25.36
N ASP A 39 14.92 3.53 26.55
CA ASP A 39 16.00 4.15 27.32
C ASP A 39 17.34 3.57 26.85
N SER A 40 18.20 4.42 26.30
CA SER A 40 19.55 4.05 25.85
C SER A 40 20.63 4.39 26.88
N GLY A 41 20.25 4.67 28.14
CA GLY A 41 21.13 5.05 29.24
C GLY A 41 21.45 6.55 29.27
N ASP A 42 21.74 7.15 28.11
CA ASP A 42 22.05 8.58 27.99
C ASP A 42 20.86 9.42 27.50
N SER A 43 19.83 8.78 26.94
CA SER A 43 18.64 9.46 26.42
C SER A 43 17.50 8.48 26.15
N ILE A 44 16.29 9.03 26.12
CA ILE A 44 15.09 8.33 25.64
C ILE A 44 14.97 8.59 24.14
N VAL A 45 15.05 7.52 23.35
CA VAL A 45 14.99 7.58 21.87
C VAL A 45 13.86 6.71 21.35
N LYS A 46 13.42 6.93 20.10
CA LYS A 46 12.45 6.03 19.48
C LYS A 46 13.14 4.75 19.04
N LEU A 47 12.49 3.61 19.24
CA LEU A 47 13.02 2.32 18.81
C LEU A 47 13.28 2.27 17.30
N SER A 48 12.46 2.97 16.50
CA SER A 48 12.63 3.09 15.05
C SER A 48 13.93 3.76 14.61
N ASP A 49 14.52 4.59 15.48
CA ASP A 49 15.68 5.42 15.15
C ASP A 49 16.99 4.67 15.43
N ILE A 50 16.96 3.69 16.33
CA ILE A 50 18.13 2.89 16.70
C ILE A 50 18.12 1.46 16.14
N SER A 51 16.94 0.89 15.85
CA SER A 51 16.83 -0.49 15.38
C SER A 51 16.72 -0.57 13.87
N SER A 52 17.77 -1.08 13.23
CA SER A 52 17.81 -1.33 11.78
C SER A 52 16.73 -2.33 11.32
N LEU A 53 16.38 -3.32 12.16
CA LEU A 53 15.32 -4.29 11.88
C LEU A 53 13.94 -3.61 11.89
N VAL A 54 13.63 -2.83 12.94
CA VAL A 54 12.35 -2.12 13.05
C VAL A 54 12.19 -1.13 11.88
N ARG A 55 13.28 -0.45 11.50
CA ARG A 55 13.33 0.40 10.31
C ARG A 55 13.06 -0.38 9.02
N ALA A 56 13.64 -1.57 8.86
CA ALA A 56 13.43 -2.41 7.68
C ALA A 56 11.99 -2.96 7.60
N LEU A 57 11.41 -3.39 8.71
CA LEU A 57 10.02 -3.85 8.79
C LEU A 57 9.04 -2.71 8.47
N ARG A 58 9.33 -1.51 8.96
CA ARG A 58 8.58 -0.29 8.63
C ARG A 58 8.60 -0.03 7.13
N ASP A 59 9.79 0.03 6.54
CA ASP A 59 9.96 0.32 5.12
C ASP A 59 9.28 -0.76 4.26
N ALA A 60 9.34 -2.03 4.66
CA ALA A 60 8.63 -3.12 3.99
C ALA A 60 7.11 -2.95 4.05
N ARG A 61 6.54 -2.62 5.21
CA ARG A 61 5.07 -2.45 5.36
C ARG A 61 4.55 -1.26 4.57
N PHE A 62 5.26 -0.13 4.57
CA PHE A 62 4.90 1.03 3.74
C PHE A 62 4.94 0.72 2.24
N ASN A 63 5.90 -0.09 1.80
CA ASN A 63 6.03 -0.48 0.40
C ASN A 63 4.98 -1.50 -0.05
N HIS A 64 4.25 -2.13 0.89
CA HIS A 64 3.28 -3.19 0.65
C HIS A 64 1.82 -2.78 0.92
N ALA A 65 1.53 -1.48 1.06
CA ALA A 65 0.15 -1.03 1.02
C ALA A 65 -0.35 -1.13 -0.43
N ASP A 66 -0.85 -2.32 -0.79
CA ASP A 66 -1.40 -2.61 -2.12
C ASP A 66 -2.87 -2.17 -2.14
N LEU A 67 -3.19 -1.24 -3.05
CA LEU A 67 -4.57 -0.95 -3.44
C LEU A 67 -5.07 -2.11 -4.29
N CYS A 68 -6.23 -2.67 -3.93
CA CYS A 68 -6.76 -3.87 -4.57
C CYS A 68 -8.14 -3.62 -5.17
N ILE A 69 -8.41 -4.27 -6.31
CA ILE A 69 -9.76 -4.44 -6.87
C ILE A 69 -10.09 -5.91 -6.83
N TYR A 70 -11.25 -6.22 -6.27
CA TYR A 70 -11.81 -7.55 -6.28
C TYR A 70 -13.01 -7.58 -7.21
N THR A 71 -13.02 -8.57 -8.10
CA THR A 71 -14.14 -8.84 -8.99
C THR A 71 -14.19 -10.32 -9.36
N LEU A 72 -15.17 -10.71 -10.18
CA LEU A 72 -15.28 -12.07 -10.70
C LEU A 72 -14.04 -12.43 -11.53
N ALA A 73 -13.61 -13.69 -11.44
CA ALA A 73 -12.39 -14.14 -12.10
C ALA A 73 -12.42 -13.94 -13.63
N GLU A 74 -13.59 -14.16 -14.25
CA GLU A 74 -13.83 -13.91 -15.68
C GLU A 74 -13.64 -12.45 -16.12
N GLU A 75 -13.83 -11.51 -15.20
CA GLU A 75 -13.75 -10.07 -15.47
C GLU A 75 -12.35 -9.49 -15.24
N SER A 76 -11.45 -10.27 -14.62
CA SER A 76 -10.09 -9.82 -14.25
C SER A 76 -9.26 -9.30 -15.43
N GLU A 77 -9.49 -9.84 -16.63
CA GLU A 77 -8.82 -9.45 -17.87
C GLU A 77 -9.08 -7.98 -18.26
N LYS A 78 -10.24 -7.43 -17.87
CA LYS A 78 -10.59 -6.02 -18.12
C LYS A 78 -9.65 -5.05 -17.39
N PHE A 79 -8.99 -5.50 -16.32
CA PHE A 79 -8.14 -4.66 -15.48
C PHE A 79 -6.65 -4.66 -15.86
N LYS A 80 -6.26 -5.30 -16.98
CA LYS A 80 -4.85 -5.40 -17.39
C LYS A 80 -4.10 -4.07 -17.47
N ASN A 81 -4.77 -3.01 -17.90
CA ASN A 81 -4.20 -1.66 -18.02
C ASN A 81 -4.86 -0.66 -17.06
N PHE A 82 -5.47 -1.15 -15.99
CA PHE A 82 -6.21 -0.32 -15.05
C PHE A 82 -5.28 0.61 -14.26
N ASN A 83 -5.75 1.83 -14.00
CA ASN A 83 -5.03 2.84 -13.25
C ASN A 83 -5.94 3.49 -12.20
N PHE A 84 -5.64 3.23 -10.92
CA PHE A 84 -6.42 3.78 -9.80
C PHE A 84 -6.45 5.32 -9.73
N TYR A 85 -5.42 6.00 -10.24
CA TYR A 85 -5.34 7.46 -10.20
C TYR A 85 -6.39 8.16 -11.07
N ASP A 86 -7.03 7.42 -11.98
CA ASP A 86 -8.08 7.96 -12.83
C ASP A 86 -9.42 8.07 -12.07
N TYR A 87 -9.58 7.35 -10.95
CA TYR A 87 -10.83 7.24 -10.18
C TYR A 87 -10.71 7.70 -8.70
N LEU A 88 -9.49 7.73 -8.15
CA LEU A 88 -9.23 8.06 -6.75
C LEU A 88 -8.17 9.16 -6.62
N ASP A 89 -8.36 10.10 -5.67
CA ASP A 89 -7.35 11.11 -5.34
C ASP A 89 -6.26 10.53 -4.43
N LEU A 90 -5.37 9.74 -5.03
CA LEU A 90 -4.30 9.04 -4.33
C LEU A 90 -3.04 9.92 -4.16
N PRO A 91 -2.36 9.84 -3.01
CA PRO A 91 -1.09 10.52 -2.82
C PRO A 91 -0.06 10.00 -3.84
N ARG A 92 0.69 10.92 -4.46
CA ARG A 92 1.69 10.57 -5.49
C ARG A 92 2.67 9.53 -4.95
N LYS A 93 2.90 8.46 -5.73
CA LYS A 93 3.99 7.50 -5.51
C LYS A 93 5.30 8.24 -5.21
N ILE A 94 5.77 8.16 -3.97
CA ILE A 94 7.10 8.64 -3.59
C ILE A 94 8.10 7.78 -4.36
N LYS A 95 9.01 8.40 -5.12
CA LYS A 95 10.04 7.68 -5.88
C LYS A 95 10.78 6.72 -4.94
N ARG A 96 10.75 5.43 -5.24
CA ARG A 96 11.53 4.40 -4.55
C ARG A 96 13.00 4.84 -4.54
N HIS A 97 13.64 4.87 -3.38
CA HIS A 97 15.09 5.00 -3.31
C HIS A 97 15.73 3.78 -3.98
N GLU A 98 16.64 4.00 -4.93
CA GLU A 98 17.27 3.00 -5.82
C GLU A 98 18.06 1.88 -5.09
N LYS A 99 18.20 1.94 -3.77
CA LYS A 99 19.02 1.02 -2.97
C LYS A 99 18.24 -0.13 -2.33
N GLN A 100 17.17 -0.61 -2.96
CA GLN A 100 16.66 -1.93 -2.60
C GLN A 100 17.60 -2.97 -3.21
N LEU A 101 18.62 -3.36 -2.43
CA LEU A 101 19.54 -4.46 -2.76
C LEU A 101 18.70 -5.69 -3.12
N ARG A 102 18.64 -6.00 -4.42
CA ARG A 102 18.24 -7.34 -4.85
C ARG A 102 19.32 -8.27 -4.33
N LEU A 103 18.96 -9.18 -3.42
CA LEU A 103 19.79 -10.35 -3.15
C LEU A 103 19.76 -11.20 -4.42
N THR A 104 20.66 -10.93 -5.36
CA THR A 104 20.96 -11.88 -6.41
C THR A 104 21.65 -13.07 -5.77
N ALA A 105 21.01 -14.24 -5.83
CA ALA A 105 21.65 -15.48 -5.46
C ALA A 105 22.94 -15.64 -6.28
N PRO A 106 24.07 -16.03 -5.66
CA PRO A 106 25.29 -16.32 -6.41
C PRO A 106 25.05 -17.55 -7.30
N ASN A 107 25.52 -17.45 -8.55
CA ASN A 107 25.58 -18.55 -9.53
C ASN A 107 26.53 -19.65 -9.07
#